data_AF-B8GHW8-F1
#
_entry.id   AF-B8GHW8-F1
#
_cell.length_a   1.000
_cell.length_b   1.000
_cell.length_c   1.000
_cell.angle_alpha   90.00
_cell.angle_beta   90.00
_cell.angle_gamma   90.00
#
_symmetry.space_group_name_H-M   'P 1'
#
loop_
_entity.id
_entity.type
_entity.pdbx_description
1 polymer ?
#
loop_
_entity_poly.entity_id
_entity_poly.type
_entity_poly.pdbx_seq_one_letter_code
_entity_poly.pdbx_strand_id
1 'polypeptide(L)'
;MATNHNNEPRDASYSKEQFEYYTDKEGGWLNKGSKSIFAGKYQKDLFIFAMAIGKYRDKKSLVKSPKLANVRVDAMTERQKWALLSIGISESQNLLCLKDESSMYANAEEYANEGLKILISHIEKYGINYPKSLEADLKDILEEKT
;
A
#
# COMPACT_ATOMS: atom_id res chain seq x y z
N MET A 1 16.94 10.47 16.61
CA MET A 1 15.87 10.71 17.59
C MET A 1 15.00 9.46 17.61
N ALA A 2 14.67 8.91 18.77
CA ALA A 2 13.73 7.80 18.85
C ALA A 2 12.33 8.36 18.54
N THR A 3 11.75 7.90 17.44
CA THR A 3 10.35 8.17 17.07
C THR A 3 9.47 7.27 17.92
N ASN A 4 8.76 7.86 18.87
CA ASN A 4 7.79 7.13 19.68
C ASN A 4 6.46 7.13 18.92
N HIS A 5 6.10 5.97 18.37
CA HIS A 5 4.77 5.73 17.76
C HIS A 5 3.75 5.39 18.86
N ASN A 6 2.55 5.94 18.78
CA ASN A 6 1.50 5.76 19.79
C ASN A 6 0.33 4.94 19.22
N ASN A 7 -0.01 3.83 19.88
CA ASN A 7 -1.04 2.87 19.42
C ASN A 7 -0.76 2.32 18.01
N GLU A 8 0.52 2.10 17.68
CA GLU A 8 0.91 1.39 16.47
C GLU A 8 0.27 -0.01 16.49
N PRO A 9 -0.58 -0.37 15.50
CA PRO A 9 -1.14 -1.70 15.43
C PRO A 9 -0.02 -2.69 15.11
N ARG A 10 -0.19 -3.93 15.60
CA ARG A 10 0.77 -5.00 15.31
C ARG A 10 0.91 -5.26 13.80
N ASP A 11 -0.22 -5.23 13.11
CA ASP A 11 -0.33 -5.58 11.69
C ASP A 11 -1.20 -4.56 10.96
N ALA A 12 -0.79 -4.22 9.73
CA ALA A 12 -1.66 -3.61 8.74
C ALA A 12 -2.34 -4.71 7.91
N SER A 13 -3.61 -4.46 7.58
CA SER A 13 -4.51 -5.45 7.00
C SER A 13 -4.89 -5.11 5.56
N TYR A 14 -5.19 -6.16 4.81
CA TYR A 14 -5.84 -6.07 3.50
C TYR A 14 -6.95 -7.14 3.41
N SER A 15 -7.84 -7.02 2.42
CA SER A 15 -9.00 -7.91 2.33
C SER A 15 -8.58 -9.34 1.98
N LYS A 16 -9.32 -10.36 2.46
CA LYS A 16 -8.98 -11.77 2.22
C LYS A 16 -8.92 -12.14 0.73
N GLU A 17 -9.75 -11.51 -0.09
CA GLU A 17 -9.77 -11.71 -1.55
C GLU A 17 -8.44 -11.34 -2.21
N GLN A 18 -7.61 -10.54 -1.54
CA GLN A 18 -6.33 -10.06 -2.04
C GLN A 18 -5.14 -10.92 -1.60
N PHE A 19 -5.36 -11.92 -0.74
CA PHE A 19 -4.30 -12.73 -0.16
C PHE A 19 -3.43 -13.45 -1.19
N GLU A 20 -4.02 -13.89 -2.29
CA GLU A 20 -3.30 -14.57 -3.37
C GLU A 20 -2.20 -13.71 -4.01
N TYR A 21 -2.31 -12.38 -3.98
CA TYR A 21 -1.30 -11.48 -4.54
C TYR A 21 -0.13 -11.26 -3.58
N TYR A 22 -0.40 -11.26 -2.28
CA TYR A 22 0.57 -11.00 -1.21
C TYR A 22 1.33 -12.25 -0.74
N THR A 23 1.27 -13.34 -1.49
CA THR A 23 2.00 -14.58 -1.15
C THR A 23 3.27 -14.72 -1.99
N ASP A 24 4.28 -15.36 -1.41
CA ASP A 24 5.49 -15.80 -2.11
C ASP A 24 5.35 -17.20 -2.71
N LYS A 25 4.19 -17.84 -2.53
CA LYS A 25 3.84 -19.14 -3.14
C LYS A 25 3.60 -19.03 -4.64
N GLU A 26 3.56 -20.18 -5.31
CA GLU A 26 3.23 -20.27 -6.73
C GLU A 26 1.91 -19.55 -7.06
N GLY A 27 1.92 -18.76 -8.15
CA GLY A 27 0.81 -17.88 -8.53
C GLY A 27 0.81 -16.50 -7.85
N GLY A 28 1.51 -16.33 -6.73
CA GLY A 28 1.63 -15.06 -6.03
C GLY A 28 2.60 -14.08 -6.68
N TRP A 29 2.37 -12.77 -6.48
CA TRP A 29 3.20 -11.73 -7.08
C TRP A 29 4.54 -11.52 -6.39
N LEU A 30 4.67 -11.96 -5.13
CA LEU A 30 5.93 -11.83 -4.39
C LEU A 30 6.88 -13.00 -4.67
N ASN A 31 6.37 -14.07 -5.31
CA ASN A 31 7.19 -15.20 -5.69
C ASN A 31 8.33 -14.73 -6.62
N LYS A 32 9.56 -15.15 -6.31
CA LYS A 32 10.77 -14.76 -7.06
C LYS A 32 10.74 -15.20 -8.53
N GLY A 33 10.02 -16.29 -8.84
CA GLY A 33 9.82 -16.79 -10.20
C GLY A 33 8.59 -16.19 -10.90
N SER A 34 7.83 -15.32 -10.24
CA SER A 34 6.70 -14.66 -10.89
C SER A 34 7.18 -13.64 -11.93
N LYS A 35 6.34 -13.38 -12.94
CA LYS A 35 6.57 -12.29 -13.92
C LYS A 35 6.07 -10.93 -13.41
N SER A 36 5.72 -10.84 -12.12
CA SER A 36 5.24 -9.61 -11.52
C SER A 36 6.37 -8.63 -11.28
N ILE A 37 6.05 -7.33 -11.30
CA ILE A 37 6.99 -6.26 -10.93
C ILE A 37 7.38 -6.32 -9.44
N PHE A 38 6.65 -7.12 -8.65
CA PHE A 38 6.89 -7.35 -7.22
C PHE A 38 7.63 -8.67 -6.93
N ALA A 39 8.13 -9.37 -7.96
CA ALA A 39 8.86 -10.62 -7.77
C ALA A 39 10.04 -10.44 -6.80
N GLY A 40 10.06 -11.27 -5.73
CA GLY A 40 11.08 -11.22 -4.69
C GLY A 40 11.00 -10.02 -3.74
N LYS A 41 9.92 -9.24 -3.77
CA LYS A 41 9.64 -8.16 -2.80
C LYS A 41 8.89 -8.69 -1.59
N TYR A 42 8.83 -7.89 -0.53
CA TYR A 42 8.10 -8.23 0.68
C TYR A 42 6.65 -7.72 0.64
N GLN A 43 5.78 -8.32 1.45
CA GLN A 43 4.37 -7.90 1.57
C GLN A 43 4.23 -6.42 1.89
N LYS A 44 5.06 -5.89 2.80
CA LYS A 44 5.11 -4.46 3.14
C LYS A 44 5.41 -3.56 1.94
N ASP A 45 6.21 -4.03 0.97
CA ASP A 45 6.59 -3.22 -0.19
C ASP A 45 5.43 -3.13 -1.18
N LEU A 46 4.74 -4.26 -1.45
CA LEU A 46 3.50 -4.27 -2.23
C LEU A 46 2.39 -3.46 -1.55
N PHE A 47 2.29 -3.55 -0.22
CA PHE A 47 1.31 -2.80 0.57
C PHE A 47 1.52 -1.29 0.43
N ILE A 48 2.74 -0.80 0.66
CA ILE A 48 3.06 0.63 0.53
C ILE A 48 2.85 1.12 -0.90
N PHE A 49 3.19 0.30 -1.90
CA PHE A 49 2.98 0.66 -3.30
C PHE A 49 1.50 0.76 -3.66
N ALA A 50 0.70 -0.24 -3.26
CA ALA A 50 -0.75 -0.22 -3.46
C ALA A 50 -1.38 0.98 -2.75
N MET A 51 -0.98 1.25 -1.50
CA MET A 51 -1.43 2.42 -0.74
C MET A 51 -1.15 3.73 -1.47
N ALA A 52 0.06 3.89 -2.01
CA ALA A 52 0.43 5.08 -2.78
C ALA A 52 -0.43 5.26 -4.04
N ILE A 53 -0.73 4.18 -4.77
CA ILE A 53 -1.64 4.22 -5.93
C ILE A 53 -3.05 4.64 -5.51
N GLY A 54 -3.58 4.02 -4.46
CA GLY A 54 -4.91 4.34 -3.93
C GLY A 54 -4.99 5.82 -3.56
N LYS A 55 -3.99 6.34 -2.84
CA LYS A 55 -3.96 7.75 -2.45
C LYS A 55 -3.79 8.69 -3.64
N TYR A 56 -2.90 8.37 -4.59
CA TYR A 56 -2.69 9.19 -5.79
C TYR A 56 -3.97 9.32 -6.62
N ARG A 57 -4.75 8.25 -6.74
CA ARG A 57 -6.05 8.25 -7.44
C ARG A 57 -7.21 8.74 -6.56
N ASP A 58 -6.92 9.07 -5.30
CA ASP A 58 -7.87 9.41 -4.24
C ASP A 58 -9.06 8.45 -4.12
N LYS A 59 -8.77 7.15 -4.16
CA LYS A 59 -9.76 6.08 -4.05
C LYS A 59 -9.49 5.19 -2.85
N LYS A 60 -10.52 4.97 -2.04
CA LYS A 60 -10.52 4.08 -0.87
C LYS A 60 -11.57 3.00 -1.03
N SER A 61 -11.33 1.85 -0.43
CA SER A 61 -12.39 0.88 -0.19
C SER A 61 -12.20 0.15 1.12
N LEU A 62 -13.32 -0.05 1.81
CA LEU A 62 -13.37 -0.75 3.08
C LEU A 62 -12.66 -2.11 2.98
N VAL A 63 -11.79 -2.36 3.95
CA VAL A 63 -11.20 -3.69 4.15
C VAL A 63 -12.29 -4.60 4.71
N LYS A 64 -12.75 -5.56 3.91
CA LYS A 64 -13.83 -6.45 4.32
C LYS A 64 -13.37 -7.37 5.43
N SER A 65 -14.24 -7.60 6.41
CA SER A 65 -14.02 -8.59 7.45
C SER A 65 -14.21 -10.02 6.91
N PRO A 66 -13.38 -11.00 7.34
CA PRO A 66 -12.30 -10.87 8.31
C PRO A 66 -11.06 -10.17 7.71
N LYS A 67 -10.56 -9.16 8.42
CA LYS A 67 -9.26 -8.54 8.13
C LYS A 67 -8.20 -9.61 8.35
N LEU A 68 -7.38 -9.87 7.35
CA LEU A 68 -6.22 -10.72 7.56
C LEU A 68 -5.07 -9.84 8.07
N ALA A 69 -4.61 -10.11 9.30
CA ALA A 69 -3.46 -9.45 9.91
C ALA A 69 -2.17 -9.95 9.25
N ASN A 70 -1.76 -9.31 8.16
CA ASN A 70 -0.81 -9.90 7.22
C ASN A 70 0.46 -9.09 7.02
N VAL A 71 0.46 -7.78 7.23
CA VAL A 71 1.64 -6.95 7.04
C VAL A 71 2.14 -6.45 8.38
N ARG A 72 3.17 -7.10 8.92
CA ARG A 72 3.70 -6.72 10.23
C ARG A 72 4.29 -5.31 10.18
N VAL A 73 3.79 -4.43 11.06
CA VAL A 73 4.24 -3.04 11.11
C VAL A 73 5.65 -2.93 11.68
N ASP A 74 6.03 -3.85 12.59
CA ASP A 74 7.40 -3.96 13.13
C ASP A 74 8.48 -4.21 12.05
N ALA A 75 8.11 -4.83 10.93
CA ALA A 75 8.98 -5.10 9.80
C ALA A 75 9.11 -3.91 8.83
N MET A 76 8.31 -2.85 9.02
CA MET A 76 8.39 -1.64 8.22
C MET A 76 9.52 -0.73 8.69
N THR A 77 10.22 -0.14 7.74
CA THR A 77 11.17 0.93 8.06
C THR A 77 10.42 2.17 8.57
N GLU A 78 11.07 3.02 9.35
CA GLU A 78 10.49 4.28 9.81
C GLU A 78 9.93 5.12 8.66
N ARG A 79 10.62 5.16 7.50
CA ARG A 79 10.14 5.85 6.32
C ARG A 79 8.81 5.28 5.80
N GLN A 80 8.64 3.95 5.83
CA GLN A 80 7.41 3.29 5.41
C GLN A 80 6.27 3.59 6.40
N LYS A 81 6.54 3.57 7.71
CA LYS A 81 5.57 3.96 8.74
C LYS A 81 5.12 5.41 8.56
N TRP A 82 6.05 6.34 8.37
CA TRP A 82 5.72 7.74 8.08
C TRP A 82 4.96 7.94 6.77
N ALA A 83 5.13 7.07 5.78
CA ALA A 83 4.33 7.10 4.56
C ALA A 83 2.86 6.69 4.81
N LEU A 84 2.60 5.75 5.72
CA LEU A 84 1.23 5.44 6.19
C LEU A 84 0.66 6.62 6.98
N LEU A 85 1.44 7.13 7.95
CA LEU A 85 0.97 8.18 8.84
C LEU A 85 0.67 9.47 8.09
N SER A 86 1.49 9.84 7.09
CA SER A 86 1.28 11.06 6.31
C SER A 86 -0.07 11.08 5.59
N ILE A 87 -0.59 9.92 5.17
CA ILE A 87 -1.93 9.79 4.61
C ILE A 87 -2.96 10.12 5.69
N GLY A 88 -2.86 9.52 6.88
CA GLY A 88 -3.77 9.82 8.00
C GLY A 88 -3.74 11.29 8.43
N ILE A 89 -2.56 11.93 8.42
CA ILE A 89 -2.42 13.37 8.71
C ILE A 89 -3.11 14.19 7.62
N SER A 90 -2.89 13.85 6.34
CA SER A 90 -3.49 14.55 5.21
C SER A 90 -5.02 14.49 5.24
N GLU A 91 -5.59 13.37 5.68
CA GLU A 91 -7.04 13.16 5.78
C GLU A 91 -7.66 13.87 6.97
N SER A 92 -7.01 13.79 8.14
CA SER A 92 -7.51 14.39 9.37
C SER A 92 -7.36 15.91 9.43
N GLN A 93 -6.43 16.46 8.65
CA GLN A 93 -6.00 17.87 8.70
C GLN A 93 -5.67 18.35 10.13
N ASN A 94 -5.30 17.43 11.02
CA ASN A 94 -5.11 17.71 12.44
C ASN A 94 -4.03 16.82 13.04
N LEU A 95 -2.97 17.42 13.58
CA LEU A 95 -1.85 16.71 14.20
C LEU A 95 -2.21 15.92 15.46
N LEU A 96 -3.38 16.18 16.07
CA LEU A 96 -3.86 15.41 17.22
C LEU A 96 -4.12 13.93 16.89
N CYS A 97 -4.24 13.57 15.60
CA CYS A 97 -4.35 12.17 15.17
C CYS A 97 -3.13 11.32 15.58
N LEU A 98 -1.95 11.92 15.78
CA LEU A 98 -0.73 11.22 16.21
C LEU A 98 -0.79 10.71 17.66
N LYS A 99 -1.82 11.08 18.42
CA LYS A 99 -2.06 10.50 19.75
C LYS A 99 -2.68 9.11 19.67
N ASP A 100 -3.32 8.79 18.55
CA ASP A 100 -3.95 7.49 18.29
C ASP A 100 -3.80 7.12 16.81
N GLU A 101 -2.68 6.47 16.49
CA GLU A 101 -2.34 6.14 15.11
C GLU A 101 -3.25 5.06 14.52
N SER A 102 -4.01 4.32 15.33
CA SER A 102 -4.86 3.22 14.87
C SER A 102 -5.81 3.61 13.73
N SER A 103 -6.41 4.79 13.83
CA SER A 103 -7.29 5.37 12.79
C SER A 103 -6.54 5.72 11.50
N MET A 104 -5.26 6.10 11.61
CA MET A 104 -4.40 6.46 10.49
C MET A 104 -3.99 5.21 9.72
N TYR A 105 -3.67 4.13 10.44
CA TYR A 105 -3.44 2.82 9.83
C TYR A 105 -4.70 2.32 9.11
N ALA A 106 -5.88 2.42 9.72
CA ALA A 106 -7.13 2.02 9.06
C ALA A 106 -7.39 2.78 7.74
N ASN A 107 -7.19 4.09 7.71
CA ASN A 107 -7.28 4.88 6.48
C ASN A 107 -6.30 4.39 5.40
N ALA A 108 -5.07 4.10 5.81
CA ALA A 108 -4.03 3.66 4.89
C ALA A 108 -4.31 2.23 4.36
N GLU A 109 -4.90 1.35 5.19
CA GLU A 109 -5.40 0.04 4.76
C GLU A 109 -6.48 0.17 3.67
N GLU A 110 -7.41 1.11 3.79
CA GLU A 110 -8.45 1.33 2.78
C GLU A 110 -7.90 1.80 1.43
N TYR A 111 -6.88 2.66 1.47
CA TYR A 111 -6.15 3.07 0.26
C TYR A 111 -5.36 1.92 -0.33
N ALA A 112 -4.67 1.12 0.48
CA ALA A 112 -3.94 -0.06 0.02
C ALA A 112 -4.87 -1.06 -0.65
N ASN A 113 -6.03 -1.30 -0.03
CA ASN A 113 -7.05 -2.22 -0.53
C ASN A 113 -7.58 -1.81 -1.91
N GLU A 114 -7.91 -0.53 -2.11
CA GLU A 114 -8.38 -0.06 -3.41
C GLU A 114 -7.25 0.06 -4.44
N GLY A 115 -6.08 0.53 -4.01
CA GLY A 115 -4.91 0.62 -4.87
C GLY A 115 -4.46 -0.72 -5.42
N LEU A 116 -4.61 -1.80 -4.66
CA LEU A 116 -4.34 -3.14 -5.18
C LEU A 116 -5.34 -3.54 -6.27
N LYS A 117 -6.64 -3.24 -6.13
CA LYS A 117 -7.62 -3.52 -7.19
C LYS A 117 -7.30 -2.77 -8.48
N ILE A 118 -6.92 -1.50 -8.35
CA ILE A 118 -6.46 -0.68 -9.49
C ILE A 118 -5.25 -1.36 -10.13
N LEU A 119 -4.27 -1.76 -9.33
CA LEU A 119 -3.07 -2.37 -9.82
C LEU A 119 -3.31 -3.75 -10.48
N ILE A 120 -4.21 -4.58 -9.95
CA ILE A 120 -4.68 -5.82 -10.60
C ILE A 120 -5.25 -5.48 -11.98
N SER A 121 -6.19 -4.54 -12.06
CA SER A 121 -6.84 -4.18 -13.33
C SER A 121 -5.83 -3.64 -14.36
N HIS A 122 -4.80 -2.92 -13.92
CA HIS A 122 -3.76 -2.41 -14.79
C HIS A 122 -2.83 -3.53 -15.26
N ILE A 123 -2.43 -4.44 -14.39
CA ILE A 123 -1.59 -5.58 -14.76
C ILE A 123 -2.35 -6.51 -15.71
N GLU A 124 -3.65 -6.73 -15.51
CA GLU A 124 -4.49 -7.49 -16.45
C GLU A 124 -4.58 -6.80 -17.83
N LYS A 125 -4.69 -5.47 -17.85
CA LYS A 125 -4.78 -4.69 -19.09
C LYS A 125 -3.46 -4.57 -19.85
N TYR A 126 -2.36 -4.31 -19.15
CA TYR A 126 -1.06 -3.95 -19.74
C TYR A 126 -0.02 -5.07 -19.67
N GLY A 127 -0.22 -6.07 -18.82
CA GLY A 127 0.67 -7.22 -18.64
C GLY A 127 2.12 -6.79 -18.39
N ILE A 128 3.04 -7.38 -19.16
CA ILE A 128 4.48 -7.12 -19.10
C ILE A 128 4.84 -5.66 -19.39
N ASN A 129 3.95 -4.91 -20.07
CA ASN A 129 4.17 -3.49 -20.38
C ASN A 129 3.73 -2.55 -19.26
N TYR A 130 3.17 -3.05 -18.15
CA TYR A 130 2.73 -2.20 -17.05
C TYR A 130 3.82 -1.25 -16.50
N PRO A 131 5.09 -1.66 -16.32
CA PRO A 131 6.17 -0.72 -15.95
C PRO A 131 6.29 0.48 -16.87
N LYS A 132 6.12 0.31 -18.19
CA LYS A 132 6.18 1.40 -19.16
C LYS A 132 5.01 2.37 -19.00
N SER A 133 3.83 1.85 -18.67
CA SER A 133 2.66 2.68 -18.35
C SER A 133 2.92 3.51 -17.09
N LEU A 134 3.51 2.92 -16.05
CA LEU A 134 3.87 3.64 -14.83
C LEU A 134 4.94 4.71 -15.08
N GLU A 135 5.93 4.42 -15.93
CA GLU A 135 6.95 5.40 -16.31
C GLU A 135 6.36 6.58 -17.08
N ALA A 136 5.40 6.33 -17.98
CA ALA A 136 4.67 7.38 -18.68
C ALA A 136 3.85 8.24 -17.69
N ASP A 137 3.04 7.62 -16.83
CA ASP A 137 2.28 8.32 -15.78
C ASP A 137 3.22 9.17 -14.89
N LEU A 138 4.40 8.67 -14.57
CA LEU A 138 5.39 9.40 -13.76
C LEU A 138 5.96 10.62 -14.50
N LYS A 139 6.25 10.49 -15.81
CA LYS A 139 6.74 11.61 -16.63
C LYS A 139 5.72 12.73 -16.68
N ASP A 140 4.45 12.39 -16.93
CA ASP A 140 3.37 13.37 -16.98
C ASP A 140 3.25 14.13 -15.64
N ILE A 141 3.32 13.43 -14.50
CA ILE A 141 3.28 14.06 -13.15
C ILE A 141 4.46 15.01 -12.92
N LEU A 142 5.65 14.65 -13.41
CA LEU A 142 6.84 15.47 -13.25
C LEU A 142 6.78 16.70 -14.15
N GLU A 143 6.26 16.57 -15.36
CA GLU A 143 6.11 17.67 -16.33
C GLU A 143 5.03 18.67 -15.90
N GLU A 144 3.87 18.22 -15.41
CA GLU A 144 2.80 19.09 -14.89
C GLU A 144 3.20 19.93 -13.67
N LYS A 145 4.27 19.55 -12.97
CA LYS A 145 4.78 20.26 -11.78
C LYS A 145 5.93 21.22 -12.08
N THR A 146 6.30 21.38 -13.35
CA THR A 146 7.33 22.32 -13.82
C THR A 146 6.70 23.50 -14.53
#